data_AF-A0A0J6XIE5-F1
#
_entry.id   AF-A0A0J6XIE5-F1
#
_cell.length_a   1.000
_cell.length_b   1.000
_cell.length_c   1.000
_cell.angle_alpha   90.00
_cell.angle_beta   90.00
_cell.angle_gamma   90.00
#
_symmetry.space_group_name_H-M   'P 1'
#
loop_
_entity.id
_entity.type
_entity.pdbx_description
1 polymer ?
#
loop_
_entity_poly.entity_id
_entity_poly.type
_entity_poly.pdbx_seq_one_letter_code
_entity_poly.pdbx_strand_id
1 'polypeptide(L)'
;MCSVRLNDDEYALVAIAAKAVGVTVASFFAKAALNAAHDPQTSAAAIAGRREAVIELFTARRHLGQIGNNLNQLTRAVNSGGRPTDIQLDAVLDSVRQASARVQDATDQLLDDG
;
A
#
# COMPACT_ATOMS: atom_id res chain seq x y z
N MET A 1 -20.18 23.72 -4.45
CA MET A 1 -19.54 23.36 -3.17
C MET A 1 -18.89 22.00 -3.35
N CYS A 2 -17.58 21.87 -3.09
CA CYS A 2 -16.85 20.61 -3.20
C CYS A 2 -16.79 19.97 -1.80
N SER A 3 -17.08 18.67 -1.67
CA SER A 3 -16.89 17.92 -0.42
C SER A 3 -15.74 16.91 -0.59
N VAL A 4 -14.87 16.85 0.41
CA VAL A 4 -13.71 15.93 0.43
C VAL A 4 -13.94 14.92 1.54
N ARG A 5 -13.72 13.64 1.25
CA ARG A 5 -13.76 12.57 2.25
C ARG A 5 -12.35 12.30 2.72
N LEU A 6 -12.16 12.27 4.03
CA LEU A 6 -10.91 11.94 4.70
C LEU A 6 -11.24 10.95 5.82
N ASN A 7 -10.32 10.04 6.10
CA ASN A 7 -10.31 9.34 7.37
C ASN A 7 -9.71 10.23 8.49
N ASP A 8 -9.74 9.74 9.73
CA ASP A 8 -9.31 10.51 10.90
C ASP A 8 -7.82 10.89 10.84
N ASP A 9 -6.96 10.00 10.34
CA ASP A 9 -5.51 10.23 10.22
C ASP A 9 -5.20 11.27 9.13
N GLU A 10 -5.85 11.15 7.97
CA GLU A 10 -5.74 12.10 6.86
C GLU A 10 -6.21 13.50 7.29
N TYR A 11 -7.31 13.57 8.05
CA TYR A 11 -7.80 14.83 8.61
C TYR A 11 -6.80 15.42 9.61
N ALA A 12 -6.27 14.61 10.53
CA ALA A 12 -5.31 15.05 11.53
C ALA A 12 -4.03 15.61 10.88
N LEU A 13 -3.49 14.92 9.86
CA LEU A 13 -2.34 15.37 9.09
C LEU A 13 -2.58 16.75 8.46
N VAL A 14 -3.70 16.92 7.77
CA VAL A 14 -4.05 18.19 7.13
C VAL A 14 -4.31 19.29 8.16
N ALA A 15 -4.94 18.98 9.30
CA ALA A 15 -5.17 19.93 10.37
C ALA A 15 -3.86 20.44 10.99
N ILE A 16 -2.87 19.56 11.18
CA ILE A 16 -1.53 19.94 11.63
C ILE A 16 -0.86 20.88 10.61
N ALA A 17 -0.89 20.52 9.33
CA ALA A 17 -0.30 21.35 8.27
C ALA A 17 -0.98 22.73 8.17
N ALA A 18 -2.32 22.76 8.20
CA ALA A 18 -3.09 24.00 8.16
C ALA A 18 -2.79 24.90 9.36
N LYS A 19 -2.66 24.31 10.56
CA LYS A 19 -2.23 25.03 11.77
C LYS A 19 -0.82 25.59 11.62
N ALA A 20 0.12 24.82 11.06
CA ALA A 20 1.50 25.24 10.87
C ALA A 20 1.62 26.47 9.94
N VAL A 21 0.78 26.56 8.91
CA VAL A 21 0.73 27.72 8.00
C VAL A 21 -0.32 28.78 8.39
N GLY A 22 -0.94 28.65 9.58
CA GLY A 22 -1.84 29.67 10.14
C GLY A 22 -3.16 29.84 9.39
N VAL A 23 -3.68 28.80 8.74
CA VAL A 23 -4.96 28.85 8.02
C VAL A 23 -5.94 27.78 8.50
N THR A 24 -7.22 27.92 8.14
CA THR A 24 -8.20 26.86 8.36
C THR A 24 -7.95 25.66 7.44
N VAL A 25 -8.43 24.47 7.82
CA VAL A 25 -8.36 23.26 6.99
C VAL A 25 -8.98 23.48 5.60
N ALA A 26 -10.14 24.14 5.54
CA ALA A 26 -10.79 24.46 4.26
C ALA A 26 -9.95 25.41 3.39
N SER A 27 -9.36 26.44 3.99
CA SER A 27 -8.46 27.35 3.28
C SER A 27 -7.18 26.66 2.82
N PHE A 28 -6.66 25.72 3.60
CA PHE A 28 -5.50 24.92 3.23
C PHE A 28 -5.80 24.08 1.99
N PHE A 29 -6.93 23.35 1.98
CA PHE A 29 -7.37 22.59 0.80
C PHE A 29 -7.54 23.46 -0.44
N ALA A 30 -8.19 24.61 -0.32
CA ALA A 30 -8.39 25.52 -1.45
C ALA A 30 -7.05 25.99 -2.03
N LYS A 31 -6.10 26.40 -1.18
CA LYS A 31 -4.77 26.85 -1.60
C LYS A 31 -3.94 25.72 -2.21
N ALA A 32 -3.96 24.53 -1.60
CA ALA A 32 -3.27 23.36 -2.13
C ALA A 32 -3.82 22.96 -3.51
N ALA A 33 -5.15 22.93 -3.66
CA ALA A 33 -5.80 22.63 -4.93
C ALA A 33 -5.49 23.67 -6.02
N LEU A 34 -5.50 24.97 -5.68
CA LEU A 34 -5.10 26.02 -6.64
C LEU A 34 -3.62 25.91 -7.03
N ASN A 35 -2.73 25.65 -6.07
CA ASN A 35 -1.31 25.48 -6.35
C ASN A 35 -1.06 24.27 -7.25
N ALA A 36 -1.73 23.14 -6.98
CA ALA A 36 -1.66 21.97 -7.84
C ALA A 36 -2.21 22.24 -9.25
N ALA A 37 -3.24 23.09 -9.37
CA ALA A 37 -3.79 23.48 -10.65
C ALA A 37 -2.87 24.41 -11.46
N HIS A 38 -1.96 25.14 -10.81
CA HIS A 38 -0.95 25.95 -11.51
C HIS A 38 0.13 25.11 -12.19
N ASP A 39 0.46 23.93 -11.65
CA ASP A 39 1.34 22.94 -12.28
C ASP A 39 0.67 21.55 -12.29
N PRO A 40 -0.24 21.32 -13.26
CA PRO A 40 -1.04 20.11 -13.29
C PRO A 40 -0.22 18.88 -13.73
N GLN A 41 0.89 19.05 -14.46
CA GLN A 41 1.71 17.92 -14.92
C GLN A 41 2.50 17.31 -13.76
N THR A 42 3.17 18.15 -12.97
CA THR A 42 3.86 17.71 -11.75
C THR A 42 2.88 17.09 -10.75
N SER A 43 1.72 17.73 -10.57
CA SER A 43 0.68 17.22 -9.67
C SER A 43 0.12 15.86 -10.13
N ALA A 44 -0.09 15.67 -11.44
CA ALA A 44 -0.56 14.41 -11.99
C ALA A 44 0.43 13.27 -11.75
N ALA A 45 1.74 13.53 -11.94
CA ALA A 45 2.79 12.55 -11.69
C ALA A 45 2.84 12.13 -10.19
N ALA A 46 2.79 13.10 -9.28
CA ALA A 46 2.78 12.81 -7.84
C ALA A 46 1.55 12.00 -7.39
N ILE A 47 0.37 12.32 -7.93
CA ILE A 47 -0.87 11.58 -7.65
C ILE A 47 -0.82 10.16 -8.23
N ALA A 48 -0.28 9.99 -9.44
CA ALA A 48 -0.13 8.69 -10.08
C ALA A 48 0.82 7.78 -9.27
N GLY A 49 2.01 8.25 -8.92
CA GLY A 49 2.98 7.46 -8.15
C GLY A 49 2.42 7.00 -6.79
N ARG A 50 1.74 7.89 -6.05
CA ARG A 50 1.06 7.53 -4.80
C ARG A 50 0.02 6.42 -5.01
N ARG A 51 -0.73 6.46 -6.11
CA ARG A 51 -1.78 5.47 -6.41
C ARG A 51 -1.18 4.13 -6.82
N GLU A 52 -0.12 4.15 -7.61
CA GLU A 52 0.61 2.95 -8.02
C GLU A 52 1.18 2.23 -6.80
N ALA A 53 1.87 2.93 -5.91
CA ALA A 53 2.42 2.34 -4.70
C ALA A 53 1.35 1.71 -3.77
N VAL A 54 0.17 2.35 -3.67
CA VAL A 54 -0.97 1.77 -2.92
C VAL A 54 -1.50 0.49 -3.58
N ILE A 55 -1.62 0.48 -4.91
CA ILE A 55 -2.06 -0.71 -5.68
C ILE A 55 -1.05 -1.86 -5.49
N GLU A 56 0.24 -1.56 -5.54
CA GLU A 56 1.29 -2.55 -5.33
C GLU A 56 1.24 -3.13 -3.92
N LEU A 57 1.06 -2.30 -2.89
CA LEU A 57 0.90 -2.77 -1.52
C LEU A 57 -0.31 -3.71 -1.36
N PHE A 58 -1.47 -3.36 -1.94
CA PHE A 58 -2.66 -4.23 -1.90
C PHE A 58 -2.43 -5.55 -2.65
N THR A 59 -1.71 -5.50 -3.77
CA THR A 59 -1.34 -6.69 -4.53
C THR A 59 -0.40 -7.58 -3.72
N ALA A 60 0.57 -7.01 -3.04
CA ALA A 60 1.49 -7.73 -2.18
C ALA A 60 0.77 -8.38 -1.00
N ARG A 61 -0.14 -7.65 -0.33
CA ARG A 61 -1.01 -8.18 0.73
C ARG A 61 -1.87 -9.36 0.27
N ARG A 62 -2.42 -9.31 -0.95
CA ARG A 62 -3.20 -10.42 -1.52
C ARG A 62 -2.35 -11.68 -1.69
N HIS A 63 -1.13 -11.53 -2.20
CA HIS A 63 -0.20 -12.66 -2.36
C HIS A 63 0.20 -13.28 -1.01
N LEU A 64 0.44 -12.46 0.03
CA LEU A 64 0.68 -12.96 1.38
C LEU A 64 -0.51 -13.74 1.94
N GLY A 65 -1.74 -13.32 1.66
CA GLY A 65 -2.94 -14.08 2.00
C GLY A 65 -3.00 -15.46 1.34
N GLN A 66 -2.58 -15.56 0.07
CA GLN A 66 -2.50 -16.85 -0.64
C GLN A 66 -1.45 -17.78 -0.03
N ILE A 67 -0.31 -17.23 0.38
CA ILE A 67 0.75 -17.98 1.09
C ILE A 67 0.23 -18.53 2.42
N GLY A 68 -0.45 -17.70 3.22
CA GLY A 68 -1.04 -18.15 4.48
C GLY A 68 -2.04 -19.29 4.27
N ASN A 69 -2.82 -19.25 3.19
CA ASN A 69 -3.74 -20.34 2.83
C ASN A 69 -2.99 -21.63 2.44
N ASN A 70 -1.89 -21.53 1.70
CA ASN A 70 -1.09 -22.70 1.30
C ASN A 70 -0.38 -23.33 2.50
N LEU A 71 0.17 -22.52 3.41
CA LEU A 71 0.74 -22.99 4.66
C LEU A 71 -0.31 -23.69 5.53
N ASN A 72 -1.51 -23.11 5.63
CA ASN A 72 -2.62 -23.73 6.37
C ASN A 72 -3.03 -25.08 5.78
N GLN A 73 -3.01 -25.22 4.45
CA GLN A 73 -3.26 -26.49 3.77
C GLN A 73 -2.20 -27.53 4.09
N LEU A 74 -0.91 -27.16 4.08
CA LEU A 74 0.19 -28.05 4.47
C LEU A 74 0.07 -28.49 5.93
N THR A 75 -0.19 -27.56 6.84
CA THR A 75 -0.38 -27.87 8.27
C THR A 75 -1.56 -28.83 8.47
N ARG A 76 -2.67 -28.64 7.75
CA ARG A 76 -3.81 -29.58 7.78
C ARG A 76 -3.42 -30.97 7.27
N ALA A 77 -2.71 -31.04 6.15
CA ALA A 77 -2.29 -32.31 5.55
C ALA A 77 -1.37 -33.11 6.49
N VAL A 78 -0.42 -32.43 7.16
CA VAL A 78 0.47 -33.03 8.16
C VAL A 78 -0.32 -33.47 9.39
N ASN A 79 -1.19 -32.61 9.92
CA ASN A 79 -2.02 -32.93 11.10
C ASN A 79 -3.01 -34.07 10.84
N SER A 80 -3.42 -34.30 9.58
CA SER A 80 -4.25 -35.44 9.19
C SER A 80 -3.43 -36.72 8.89
N GLY A 81 -2.14 -36.74 9.20
CA GLY A 81 -1.26 -37.90 9.01
C GLY A 81 -0.69 -38.06 7.59
N GLY A 82 -0.90 -37.09 6.71
CA GLY A 82 -0.29 -37.06 5.37
C GLY A 82 1.17 -36.62 5.43
N ARG A 83 2.02 -37.20 4.59
CA ARG A 83 3.37 -36.69 4.32
C ARG A 83 3.31 -35.84 3.05
N PRO A 84 3.46 -34.50 3.14
CA PRO A 84 3.58 -33.66 1.95
C PRO A 84 4.73 -34.15 1.09
N THR A 85 4.56 -34.13 -0.23
CA THR A 85 5.65 -34.43 -1.16
C THR A 85 6.62 -33.25 -1.23
N ASP A 86 7.91 -33.49 -1.44
CA ASP A 86 8.94 -32.43 -1.53
C ASP A 86 8.57 -31.38 -2.60
N ILE A 87 7.95 -31.81 -3.70
CA ILE A 87 7.45 -30.94 -4.78
C ILE A 87 6.39 -29.93 -4.28
N GLN A 88 5.49 -30.34 -3.38
CA GLN A 88 4.49 -29.44 -2.80
C GLN A 88 5.12 -28.45 -1.83
N LEU A 89 6.18 -28.85 -1.15
CA LEU A 89 6.91 -28.00 -0.22
C LEU A 89 7.71 -26.92 -0.96
N ASP A 90 8.41 -27.32 -2.03
CA ASP A 90 9.20 -26.42 -2.87
C ASP A 90 8.32 -25.37 -3.59
N ALA A 91 7.16 -25.78 -4.13
CA ALA A 91 6.24 -24.86 -4.78
C ALA A 91 5.69 -23.78 -3.82
N VAL A 92 5.47 -24.15 -2.55
CA VAL A 92 5.05 -23.19 -1.51
C VAL A 92 6.20 -22.29 -1.11
N LEU A 93 7.41 -22.82 -0.92
CA LEU A 93 8.62 -22.05 -0.60
C LEU A 93 8.96 -21.03 -1.70
N ASP A 94 8.88 -21.40 -2.96
CA ASP A 94 9.15 -20.49 -4.07
C ASP A 94 8.06 -19.41 -4.19
N SER A 95 6.79 -19.76 -3.98
CA SER A 95 5.71 -18.77 -3.91
C SER A 95 5.93 -17.76 -2.77
N VAL A 96 6.40 -18.24 -1.60
CA VAL A 96 6.76 -17.40 -0.44
C VAL A 96 7.90 -16.46 -0.78
N ARG A 97 9.00 -16.98 -1.35
CA ARG A 97 10.16 -16.17 -1.75
C ARG A 97 9.77 -15.09 -2.76
N GLN A 98 8.97 -15.44 -3.76
CA GLN A 98 8.57 -14.50 -4.81
C GLN A 98 7.66 -13.38 -4.26
N ALA A 99 6.76 -13.70 -3.32
CA ALA A 99 5.94 -12.68 -2.68
C ALA A 99 6.77 -11.79 -1.74
N SER A 100 7.70 -12.37 -0.98
CA SER A 100 8.56 -11.59 -0.08
C SER A 100 9.46 -10.63 -0.85
N ALA A 101 9.99 -11.05 -2.00
CA ALA A 101 10.77 -10.19 -2.88
C ALA A 101 9.94 -9.02 -3.43
N ARG A 102 8.72 -9.28 -3.90
CA ARG A 102 7.82 -8.20 -4.38
C ARG A 102 7.41 -7.21 -3.28
N VAL A 103 7.23 -7.68 -2.05
CA VAL A 103 6.97 -6.80 -0.90
C VAL A 103 8.19 -5.92 -0.61
N GLN A 104 9.39 -6.50 -0.66
CA GLN A 104 10.63 -5.76 -0.44
C GLN A 104 10.82 -4.69 -1.53
N ASP A 105 10.68 -5.04 -2.81
CA ASP A 105 10.81 -4.10 -3.92
C ASP A 105 9.81 -2.93 -3.82
N ALA A 106 8.54 -3.21 -3.49
CA ALA A 106 7.53 -2.17 -3.31
C ALA A 106 7.81 -1.29 -2.07
N THR A 107 8.43 -1.85 -1.03
CA THR A 107 8.84 -1.10 0.16
C THR A 107 10.04 -0.21 -0.14
N ASP A 108 11.00 -0.70 -0.92
CA ASP A 108 12.19 0.04 -1.34
C ASP A 108 11.81 1.22 -2.25
N GLN A 109 10.91 1.02 -3.22
CA GLN A 109 10.37 2.11 -4.05
C GLN A 109 9.65 3.19 -3.22
N LEU A 110 8.87 2.77 -2.22
CA LEU A 110 8.20 3.71 -1.31
C LEU A 110 9.18 4.52 -0.44
N LEU A 111 10.36 3.98 -0.14
CA LEU A 111 11.40 4.66 0.63
C LEU A 111 12.25 5.60 -0.24
N ASP A 112 12.47 5.24 -1.51
CA ASP A 112 13.22 6.06 -2.47
C ASP A 112 12.41 7.26 -2.99
N ASP A 113 11.08 7.17 -3.00
CA ASP A 113 10.15 8.25 -3.40
C ASP A 113 9.79 9.23 -2.24
N GLY A 114 10.32 9.02 -1.03
CA GLY A 114 9.97 9.72 0.22
C GLY A 114 10.86 10.90 0.62
#